data_AF-U2E2R3-F1
#
_entry.id   AF-U2E2R3-F1
#
_cell.length_a   1.000
_cell.length_b   1.000
_cell.length_c   1.000
_cell.angle_alpha   90.00
_cell.angle_beta   90.00
_cell.angle_gamma   90.00
#
_symmetry.space_group_name_H-M   'P 1'
#
loop_
_entity.id
_entity.type
_entity.pdbx_description
1 polymer ?
#
loop_
_entity_poly.entity_id
_entity_poly.type
_entity_poly.pdbx_seq_one_letter_code
_entity_poly.pdbx_strand_id
1 'polypeptide(L)'
;MAGCVLPSNTQTPAKQWNLMIWPNVFADDSAWEVELTLQNDSFESAFHDVEILLFGKSGEQLISQQVGTVDSEKTVALSTEAFPYLITAKAKESPCNEHVNIGLVYWEGDRSQMGDQFDDPRDVWVFDGRKCDQELPPKEFLPAENDAR
;
A
#
# COMPACT_ATOMS: atom_id res chain seq x y z
N MET A 1 27.75 3.80 -48.78
CA MET A 1 26.62 4.25 -47.94
C MET A 1 25.58 3.15 -47.93
N ALA A 2 25.40 2.48 -46.79
CA ALA A 2 24.21 1.71 -46.46
C ALA A 2 24.29 1.43 -44.95
N GLY A 3 23.65 2.27 -44.15
CA GLY A 3 23.49 2.04 -42.73
C GLY A 3 22.33 1.07 -42.53
N CYS A 4 22.60 -0.09 -41.95
CA CYS A 4 21.55 -0.95 -41.40
C CYS A 4 21.22 -0.42 -40.01
N VAL A 5 20.17 0.39 -39.92
CA VAL A 5 19.54 0.69 -38.62
C VAL A 5 18.70 -0.53 -38.28
N LEU A 6 19.13 -1.30 -37.27
CA LEU A 6 18.32 -2.35 -36.66
C LEU A 6 17.02 -1.71 -36.15
N PRO A 7 15.86 -2.36 -36.28
CA PRO A 7 14.66 -1.89 -35.60
C PRO A 7 14.92 -1.99 -34.09
N SER A 8 15.01 -0.83 -33.43
CA SER A 8 14.95 -0.76 -31.98
C SER A 8 13.64 -1.41 -31.55
N ASN A 9 13.74 -2.59 -30.93
CA ASN A 9 12.69 -3.10 -30.04
C ASN A 9 12.63 -2.17 -28.84
N THR A 10 12.09 -0.97 -29.02
CA THR A 10 11.58 -0.18 -27.91
C THR A 10 10.30 -0.90 -27.50
N GLN A 11 10.44 -1.95 -26.68
CA GLN A 11 9.33 -2.40 -25.86
C GLN A 11 8.94 -1.16 -25.04
N THR A 12 7.81 -0.55 -25.40
CA THR A 12 7.14 0.38 -24.49
C THR A 12 7.02 -0.39 -23.18
N PRO A 13 7.58 0.08 -22.06
CA PRO A 13 7.40 -0.61 -20.79
C PRO A 13 5.90 -0.83 -20.65
N ALA A 14 5.47 -2.09 -20.52
CA ALA A 14 4.06 -2.38 -20.35
C ALA A 14 3.58 -1.50 -19.20
N LYS A 15 2.46 -0.80 -19.42
CA LYS A 15 1.94 0.20 -18.48
C LYS A 15 1.90 -0.45 -17.09
N GLN A 16 2.81 -0.03 -16.21
CA GLN A 16 2.78 -0.47 -14.82
C GLN A 16 1.50 0.08 -14.22
N TRP A 17 0.82 -0.76 -13.48
CA TRP A 17 -0.43 -0.41 -12.84
C TRP A 17 -0.29 -0.60 -11.34
N ASN A 18 -0.43 0.50 -10.63
CA ASN A 18 -0.18 0.57 -9.20
C ASN A 18 -1.47 0.94 -8.47
N LEU A 19 -1.79 0.20 -7.40
CA LEU A 19 -2.75 0.63 -6.39
C LEU A 19 -1.97 1.35 -5.29
N MET A 20 -1.98 2.68 -5.30
CA MET A 20 -1.40 3.48 -4.22
C MET A 20 -2.35 3.52 -3.02
N ILE A 21 -1.80 3.59 -1.82
CA ILE A 21 -2.53 3.68 -0.56
C ILE A 21 -1.95 4.87 0.20
N TRP A 22 -2.77 5.84 0.54
CA TRP A 22 -2.37 7.02 1.31
C TRP A 22 -3.04 6.98 2.68
N PRO A 23 -2.28 6.71 3.76
CA PRO A 23 -2.87 6.63 5.08
C PRO A 23 -2.89 7.98 5.79
N ASN A 24 -3.96 8.19 6.54
CA ASN A 24 -4.09 9.20 7.57
C ASN A 24 -4.60 8.50 8.84
N VAL A 25 -3.79 8.51 9.90
CA VAL A 25 -4.02 7.72 11.12
C VAL A 25 -4.10 8.64 12.31
N PHE A 26 -5.22 8.56 13.04
CA PHE A 26 -5.52 9.42 14.16
C PHE A 26 -5.95 8.58 15.37
N ALA A 27 -5.56 9.04 16.56
CA ALA A 27 -6.01 8.44 17.81
C ALA A 27 -7.41 8.97 18.16
N ASP A 28 -8.33 8.07 18.49
CA ASP A 28 -9.69 8.40 18.96
C ASP A 28 -9.99 7.63 20.25
N ASP A 29 -10.04 8.31 21.41
CA ASP A 29 -10.33 7.84 22.79
C ASP A 29 -9.85 6.42 23.21
N SER A 30 -10.33 5.37 22.54
CA SER A 30 -9.99 3.96 22.78
C SER A 30 -9.55 3.15 21.54
N ALA A 31 -9.45 3.77 20.37
CA ALA A 31 -9.14 3.15 19.09
C ALA A 31 -8.23 4.04 18.23
N TRP A 32 -7.77 3.47 17.12
CA TRP A 32 -7.10 4.17 16.03
C TRP A 32 -8.03 4.18 14.83
N GLU A 33 -8.34 5.38 14.39
CA GLU A 33 -9.07 5.60 13.15
C GLU A 33 -8.07 5.79 12.02
N VAL A 34 -8.32 5.08 10.93
CA VAL A 34 -7.44 4.99 9.78
C VAL A 34 -8.27 5.33 8.54
N GLU A 35 -8.03 6.52 8.00
CA GLU A 35 -8.56 6.94 6.72
C GLU A 35 -7.51 6.62 5.64
N LEU A 36 -7.91 5.87 4.62
CA LEU A 36 -7.06 5.50 3.50
C LEU A 36 -7.64 6.05 2.21
N THR A 37 -6.85 6.80 1.47
CA THR A 37 -7.15 7.11 0.07
C THR A 37 -6.45 6.10 -0.82
N LEU A 38 -7.22 5.27 -1.50
CA LEU A 38 -6.77 4.32 -2.50
C LEU A 38 -6.78 5.02 -3.86
N GLN A 39 -5.66 4.98 -4.57
CA GLN A 39 -5.55 5.59 -5.88
C GLN A 39 -5.01 4.59 -6.89
N ASN A 40 -5.74 4.45 -7.97
CA ASN A 40 -5.39 3.66 -9.13
C ASN A 40 -4.69 4.56 -10.16
N ASP A 41 -3.43 4.27 -10.45
CA ASP A 41 -2.61 5.03 -11.41
C ASP A 41 -2.74 4.57 -12.88
N SER A 42 -3.71 3.70 -13.19
CA SER A 42 -4.01 3.26 -14.57
C SER A 42 -5.32 3.87 -15.08
N PHE A 43 -5.22 4.62 -16.18
CA PHE A 43 -6.36 5.25 -16.84
C PHE A 43 -7.36 4.28 -17.51
N GLU A 44 -7.00 3.00 -17.69
CA GLU A 44 -7.77 2.05 -18.51
C GLU A 44 -8.11 0.74 -17.76
N SER A 45 -7.92 0.70 -16.44
CA SER A 45 -8.08 -0.55 -15.68
C SER A 45 -8.59 -0.25 -14.26
N ALA A 46 -9.26 -1.21 -13.61
CA ALA A 46 -9.77 -1.09 -12.24
C ALA A 46 -9.35 -2.27 -11.35
N PHE A 47 -8.88 -2.04 -10.13
CA PHE A 47 -8.57 -3.13 -9.20
C PHE A 47 -9.88 -3.68 -8.62
N HIS A 48 -10.11 -4.97 -8.75
CA HIS A 48 -11.35 -5.65 -8.36
C HIS A 48 -11.17 -6.40 -7.06
N ASP A 49 -12.28 -6.49 -6.31
CA ASP A 49 -12.35 -7.22 -5.05
C ASP A 49 -11.21 -6.81 -4.08
N VAL A 50 -10.91 -5.51 -4.04
CA VAL A 50 -9.88 -4.96 -3.17
C VAL A 50 -10.27 -5.18 -1.71
N GLU A 51 -9.35 -5.75 -0.94
CA GLU A 51 -9.44 -6.01 0.49
C GLU A 51 -8.26 -5.33 1.18
N ILE A 52 -8.50 -4.35 2.04
CA ILE A 52 -7.45 -3.68 2.81
C ILE A 52 -7.07 -4.52 4.02
N LEU A 53 -5.77 -4.55 4.30
CA LEU A 53 -5.16 -5.30 5.39
C LEU A 53 -4.26 -4.39 6.21
N LEU A 54 -4.49 -4.35 7.52
CA LEU A 54 -3.65 -3.64 8.48
C LEU A 54 -2.95 -4.66 9.38
N PHE A 55 -1.66 -4.44 9.62
CA PHE A 55 -0.84 -5.28 10.47
C PHE A 55 -0.21 -4.45 11.58
N GLY A 56 -0.13 -5.07 12.76
CA GLY A 56 0.54 -4.50 13.92
C GLY A 56 2.05 -4.71 13.88
N LYS A 57 2.73 -4.31 14.95
CA LYS A 57 4.19 -4.31 15.02
C LYS A 57 4.80 -5.70 14.84
N SER A 58 4.13 -6.75 15.33
CA SER A 58 4.64 -8.13 15.26
C SER A 58 4.18 -8.88 14.01
N GLY A 59 3.50 -8.19 13.08
CA GLY A 59 2.95 -8.78 11.86
C GLY A 59 1.62 -9.51 12.08
N GLU A 60 1.01 -9.37 13.24
CA GLU A 60 -0.36 -9.79 13.48
C GLU A 60 -1.33 -8.95 12.65
N GLN A 61 -2.31 -9.58 12.02
CA GLN A 61 -3.35 -8.86 11.29
C GLN A 61 -4.31 -8.20 12.30
N LEU A 62 -4.43 -6.89 12.23
CA LEU A 62 -5.31 -6.10 13.10
C LEU A 62 -6.75 -6.08 12.55
N ILE A 63 -6.89 -5.76 11.26
CA ILE A 63 -8.19 -5.70 10.58
C ILE A 63 -8.03 -6.05 9.10
N SER A 64 -9.09 -6.62 8.55
CA SER A 64 -9.28 -6.76 7.11
C SER A 64 -10.64 -6.18 6.70
N GLN A 65 -10.69 -5.42 5.62
CA GLN A 65 -11.93 -4.84 5.11
C GLN A 65 -12.06 -4.91 3.60
N GLN A 66 -13.18 -5.47 3.14
CA GLN A 66 -13.54 -5.47 1.74
C GLN A 66 -13.94 -4.05 1.28
N VAL A 67 -13.26 -3.54 0.27
CA VAL A 67 -13.52 -2.23 -0.35
C VAL A 67 -14.28 -2.39 -1.68
N GLY A 68 -14.02 -3.48 -2.41
CA GLY A 68 -14.62 -3.74 -3.73
C GLY A 68 -13.77 -3.19 -4.87
N THR A 69 -14.39 -2.63 -5.90
CA THR A 69 -13.63 -2.12 -7.07
C THR A 69 -13.06 -0.71 -6.82
N VAL A 70 -11.84 -0.47 -7.30
CA VAL A 70 -11.13 0.82 -7.34
C VAL A 70 -10.73 1.14 -8.78
N ASP A 71 -11.48 2.00 -9.45
CA ASP A 71 -11.27 2.42 -10.84
C ASP A 71 -10.42 3.69 -10.97
N SER A 72 -10.47 4.58 -9.98
CA SER A 72 -9.76 5.86 -9.96
C SER A 72 -9.27 6.18 -8.55
N GLU A 73 -10.05 6.89 -7.75
CA GLU A 73 -9.76 7.20 -6.36
C GLU A 73 -10.90 6.73 -5.47
N LYS A 74 -10.57 6.22 -4.29
CA LYS A 74 -11.55 5.79 -3.30
C LYS A 74 -11.02 5.95 -1.89
N THR A 75 -11.76 6.69 -1.06
CA THR A 75 -11.47 6.80 0.37
C THR A 75 -12.23 5.73 1.15
N VAL A 76 -11.56 5.12 2.12
CA VAL A 76 -12.14 4.17 3.09
C VAL A 76 -11.68 4.57 4.49
N ALA A 77 -12.62 4.56 5.43
CA ALA A 77 -12.33 4.74 6.85
C ALA A 77 -12.56 3.41 7.58
N LEU A 78 -11.66 3.11 8.51
CA LEU A 78 -11.70 1.91 9.33
C LEU A 78 -11.11 2.18 10.72
N SER A 79 -11.58 1.41 11.69
CA SER A 79 -11.20 1.55 13.10
C SER A 79 -10.48 0.29 13.57
N THR A 80 -9.42 0.44 14.34
CA THR A 80 -8.66 -0.69 14.90
C THR A 80 -8.19 -0.40 16.33
N GLU A 81 -8.08 -1.45 17.15
CA GLU A 81 -7.71 -1.32 18.58
C GLU A 81 -6.21 -1.03 18.78
N ALA A 82 -5.38 -1.19 17.75
CA ALA A 82 -3.93 -1.00 17.83
C ALA A 82 -3.39 -0.22 16.63
N PHE A 83 -2.27 0.47 16.82
CA PHE A 83 -1.65 1.26 15.76
C PHE A 83 -1.20 0.35 14.60
N PRO A 84 -1.60 0.62 13.34
CA PRO A 84 -1.11 -0.13 12.19
C PRO A 84 0.32 0.26 11.86
N TYR A 85 1.24 -0.69 11.86
CA TYR A 85 2.62 -0.46 11.42
C TYR A 85 2.82 -0.73 9.93
N LEU A 86 1.94 -1.54 9.34
CA LEU A 86 2.00 -1.91 7.94
C LEU A 86 0.58 -1.98 7.37
N ILE A 87 0.38 -1.33 6.24
CA ILE A 87 -0.90 -1.20 5.54
C ILE A 87 -0.69 -1.67 4.10
N THR A 88 -1.54 -2.58 3.64
CA THR A 88 -1.52 -3.05 2.26
C THR A 88 -2.92 -3.50 1.83
N ALA A 89 -3.05 -4.03 0.63
CA ALA A 89 -4.32 -4.55 0.11
C ALA A 89 -4.12 -5.92 -0.56
N LYS A 90 -5.15 -6.74 -0.68
CA LYS A 90 -5.26 -7.78 -1.71
C LYS A 90 -6.20 -7.28 -2.81
N ALA A 91 -6.06 -7.84 -4.00
CA ALA A 91 -6.96 -7.61 -5.11
C ALA A 91 -7.01 -8.87 -5.99
N LYS A 92 -8.09 -9.06 -6.74
CA LYS A 92 -8.34 -10.31 -7.50
C LYS A 92 -7.45 -10.47 -8.72
N GLU A 93 -6.83 -9.41 -9.21
CA GLU A 93 -6.01 -9.35 -10.42
C GLU A 93 -4.99 -10.50 -10.44
N SER A 94 -5.39 -11.61 -11.03
CA SER A 94 -4.67 -12.87 -11.06
C SER A 94 -4.76 -13.49 -12.47
N PRO A 95 -3.64 -13.96 -13.03
CA PRO A 95 -2.31 -13.95 -12.43
C PRO A 95 -1.76 -12.53 -12.29
N CYS A 96 -0.99 -12.30 -11.22
CA CYS A 96 -0.23 -11.09 -11.02
C CYS A 96 0.66 -10.89 -12.24
N ASN A 97 0.22 -10.00 -13.14
CA ASN A 97 1.10 -9.57 -14.22
C ASN A 97 2.31 -8.91 -13.56
N GLU A 98 3.51 -9.10 -14.11
CA GLU A 98 4.75 -8.49 -13.61
C GLU A 98 4.69 -6.95 -13.55
N HIS A 99 3.64 -6.37 -14.15
CA HIS A 99 3.34 -4.96 -14.20
C HIS A 99 2.27 -4.49 -13.19
N VAL A 100 1.73 -5.36 -12.33
CA VAL A 100 0.74 -5.00 -11.29
C VAL A 100 1.42 -4.91 -9.93
N ASN A 101 1.42 -3.73 -9.32
CA ASN A 101 1.87 -3.52 -7.94
C ASN A 101 0.72 -3.10 -7.04
N ILE A 102 0.72 -3.64 -5.83
CA ILE A 102 -0.15 -3.22 -4.75
C ILE A 102 0.65 -2.40 -3.75
N GLY A 103 0.09 -1.29 -3.31
CA GLY A 103 0.69 -0.41 -2.32
C GLY A 103 1.00 -1.14 -1.03
N LEU A 104 2.19 -0.89 -0.53
CA LEU A 104 2.67 -1.28 0.76
C LEU A 104 3.11 -0.02 1.48
N VAL A 105 2.50 0.29 2.61
CA VAL A 105 2.82 1.48 3.39
C VAL A 105 3.21 1.03 4.78
N TYR A 106 4.36 1.47 5.26
CA TYR A 106 4.85 1.07 6.56
C TYR A 106 5.40 2.25 7.34
N TRP A 107 5.27 2.15 8.67
CA TRP A 107 5.57 3.22 9.60
C TRP A 107 7.07 3.27 9.91
N GLU A 108 7.69 4.43 9.71
CA GLU A 108 9.09 4.72 10.11
C GLU A 108 9.20 5.86 11.13
N GLY A 109 8.08 6.47 11.53
CA GLY A 109 8.07 7.51 12.56
C GLY A 109 8.35 6.98 13.98
N ASP A 110 8.54 7.91 14.91
CA ASP A 110 8.69 7.59 16.33
C ASP A 110 7.34 7.40 17.02
N ARG A 111 7.33 6.67 18.15
CA ARG A 111 6.10 6.49 18.94
C ARG A 111 5.45 7.81 19.35
N SER A 112 6.24 8.86 19.59
CA SER A 112 5.72 10.20 19.93
C SER A 112 5.01 10.91 18.78
N GLN A 113 5.20 10.45 17.54
CA GLN A 113 4.60 10.99 16.33
C GLN A 113 3.30 10.26 15.93
N MET A 114 2.95 9.19 16.65
CA MET A 114 1.75 8.41 16.36
C MET A 114 0.49 9.22 16.68
N GLY A 115 -0.37 9.41 15.67
CA GLY A 115 -1.62 10.16 15.80
C GLY A 115 -1.46 11.68 15.60
N ASP A 116 -0.25 12.16 15.35
CA ASP A 116 -0.02 13.53 14.89
C ASP A 116 -0.53 13.70 13.45
N GLN A 117 -1.03 14.90 13.14
CA GLN A 117 -1.39 15.25 11.77
C GLN A 117 -0.17 15.77 11.03
N PHE A 118 0.11 15.17 9.87
CA PHE A 118 1.18 15.57 8.98
C PHE A 118 0.60 16.16 7.70
N ASP A 119 1.15 17.29 7.24
CA ASP A 119 0.80 17.88 5.95
C ASP A 119 1.18 16.94 4.79
N ASP A 120 2.27 16.16 4.96
CA ASP A 120 2.66 15.09 4.05
C ASP A 120 2.85 13.78 4.84
N PRO A 121 2.03 12.73 4.60
CA PRO A 121 2.19 11.45 5.30
C PRO A 121 3.56 10.81 5.07
N ARG A 122 4.29 11.20 4.01
CA ARG A 122 5.66 10.72 3.74
C ARG A 122 6.70 11.14 4.79
N ASP A 123 6.35 12.04 5.70
CA ASP A 123 7.24 12.42 6.82
C ASP A 123 7.43 11.27 7.82
N VAL A 124 6.48 10.33 7.90
CA VAL A 124 6.47 9.23 8.89
C VAL A 124 6.08 7.88 8.30
N TRP A 125 5.51 7.86 7.09
CA TRP A 125 5.17 6.65 6.35
C TRP A 125 6.07 6.50 5.13
N VAL A 126 6.57 5.29 4.92
CA VAL A 126 7.25 4.91 3.69
C VAL A 126 6.32 4.14 2.78
N PHE A 127 6.35 4.50 1.50
CA PHE A 127 5.49 3.97 0.45
C PHE A 127 6.34 3.12 -0.49
N ASP A 128 5.95 1.85 -0.63
CA ASP A 128 6.56 0.89 -1.53
C ASP A 128 5.49 0.13 -2.32
N GLY A 129 5.91 -0.69 -3.28
CA GLY A 129 5.06 -1.57 -4.06
C GLY A 129 5.41 -3.03 -3.83
N ARG A 130 4.39 -3.87 -3.68
CA ARG A 130 4.55 -5.33 -3.65
C ARG A 130 3.79 -5.99 -4.79
N LYS A 131 4.22 -7.19 -5.17
CA LYS A 131 3.44 -8.04 -6.08
C LYS A 131 2.21 -8.58 -5.36
N CYS A 132 1.11 -8.78 -6.07
CA CYS A 132 -0.13 -9.29 -5.46
C CYS A 132 -0.03 -10.73 -4.92
N ASP A 133 0.96 -11.52 -5.36
CA ASP A 133 1.22 -12.91 -4.95
C ASP A 133 2.25 -13.04 -3.82
N GLN A 134 2.83 -11.94 -3.34
CA GLN A 134 3.76 -11.93 -2.21
C GLN A 134 3.08 -12.38 -0.91
N GLU A 135 3.83 -13.06 -0.03
CA GLU A 135 3.38 -13.45 1.32
C GLU A 135 3.06 -12.21 2.17
N LEU A 136 2.04 -12.31 3.02
CA LEU A 136 1.56 -11.20 3.86
C LEU A 136 1.54 -11.56 5.36
N PRO A 137 1.98 -10.65 6.24
CA PRO A 137 2.69 -9.41 5.91
C PRO A 137 4.10 -9.72 5.37
N PRO A 138 4.67 -8.85 4.50
CA PRO A 138 6.05 -8.99 4.09
C PRO A 138 6.96 -8.63 5.27
N LYS A 139 7.54 -9.67 5.89
CA LYS A 139 8.20 -9.59 7.21
C LYS A 139 9.37 -8.61 7.23
N GLU A 140 10.02 -8.40 6.10
CA GLU A 140 11.14 -7.49 5.93
C GLU A 140 10.77 -6.01 6.14
N PHE A 141 9.48 -5.65 6.10
CA PHE A 141 8.98 -4.29 6.34
C PHE A 141 8.32 -4.11 7.71
N LEU A 142 8.34 -5.14 8.55
CA LEU A 142 7.90 -5.02 9.94
C LEU A 142 9.05 -4.41 10.77
N PRO A 143 8.74 -3.54 11.75
CA PRO A 143 9.74 -3.03 12.67
C PRO A 143 10.49 -4.18 13.34
N ALA A 144 11.81 -4.06 13.50
CA ALA A 144 12.59 -5.07 14.19
C ALA A 144 12.10 -5.19 15.64
N GLU A 145 12.07 -6.41 16.19
CA GLU A 145 11.67 -6.66 17.58
C GLU A 145 12.50 -5.84 18.61
N ASN A 146 13.65 -5.30 18.20
CA ASN A 146 14.56 -4.52 19.04
C ASN A 146 14.32 -3.00 19.06
N ASP A 147 13.38 -2.46 18.28
CA ASP A 147 13.02 -1.03 18.32
C ASP A 147 12.05 -0.74 19.48
N ALA A 148 12.44 -1.14 20.69
CA ALA A 148 11.75 -0.93 21.95
C ALA A 148 12.55 -0.03 22.89
N ARG A 149 13.28 0.95 22.36
CA ARG A 149 14.06 1.91 23.15
C ARG A 149 13.48 3.30 23.09
#